data_AF-A0A538BK97-F1
#
_entry.id   AF-A0A538BK97-F1
#
_cell.length_a   1.000
_cell.length_b   1.000
_cell.length_c   1.000
_cell.angle_alpha   90.00
_cell.angle_beta   90.00
_cell.angle_gamma   90.00
#
_symmetry.space_group_name_H-M   'P 1'
#
loop_
_entity.id
_entity.type
_entity.pdbx_description
1 polymer ?
#
loop_
_entity_poly.entity_id
_entity_poly.type
_entity_poly.pdbx_seq_one_letter_code
_entity_poly.pdbx_strand_id
1 'polypeptide(L)'
;MAFLRRALLLFAAVWGVCGTAIAVSPRWILVTWFDQVPYPDYTYVRVCGIAGLSSAALALMISRRLDDAWWWSWAFVLESGLTALVTTLHAMVSVPAGSAAWFWWIFAVTNIVLVAGLVSGIARAGVEKPIV
;
A
#
# COMPACT_ATOMS: atom_id res chain seq x y z
N MET A 1 -14.75 -15.01 4.84
CA MET A 1 -13.82 -15.04 3.70
C MET A 1 -14.10 -13.96 2.66
N ALA A 2 -15.36 -13.70 2.29
CA ALA A 2 -15.69 -12.71 1.26
C ALA A 2 -15.18 -11.29 1.58
N PHE A 3 -15.24 -10.86 2.85
CA PHE A 3 -14.78 -9.54 3.25
C PHE A 3 -13.26 -9.38 3.06
N LEU A 4 -12.46 -10.34 3.56
CA LEU A 4 -11.01 -10.34 3.37
C LEU A 4 -10.63 -10.37 1.89
N ARG A 5 -11.37 -11.12 1.06
CA ARG A 5 -11.18 -11.13 -0.40
C ARG A 5 -11.32 -9.73 -1.00
N ARG A 6 -12.37 -8.99 -0.62
CA ARG A 6 -12.58 -7.61 -1.11
C ARG A 6 -11.48 -6.68 -0.62
N ALA A 7 -11.02 -6.81 0.63
CA ALA A 7 -9.91 -6.02 1.15
C ALA A 7 -8.61 -6.27 0.38
N LEU A 8 -8.28 -7.53 0.09
CA LEU A 8 -7.10 -7.88 -0.71
C LEU A 8 -7.21 -7.39 -2.16
N LEU A 9 -8.39 -7.46 -2.77
CA LEU A 9 -8.61 -6.93 -4.12
C LEU A 9 -8.49 -5.40 -4.16
N LEU A 10 -8.98 -4.70 -3.13
CA LEU A 10 -8.81 -3.26 -2.99
C LEU A 10 -7.32 -2.90 -2.84
N PHE A 11 -6.60 -3.59 -1.95
CA PHE A 11 -5.15 -3.43 -1.80
C PHE A 11 -4.43 -3.64 -3.14
N ALA A 12 -4.73 -4.74 -3.84
CA ALA A 12 -4.13 -5.06 -5.12
C ALA A 12 -4.44 -4.01 -6.20
N ALA A 13 -5.66 -3.48 -6.23
CA ALA A 13 -6.02 -2.42 -7.17
C ALA A 13 -5.24 -1.12 -6.90
N VAL A 14 -5.22 -0.67 -5.64
CA VAL A 14 -4.52 0.56 -5.24
C VAL A 14 -3.02 0.44 -5.52
N TRP A 15 -2.37 -0.60 -5.02
CA TRP A 15 -0.92 -0.76 -5.18
C TRP A 15 -0.51 -1.21 -6.57
N GLY A 16 -1.35 -1.93 -7.30
CA GLY A 16 -1.11 -2.29 -8.69
C GLY A 16 -1.07 -1.05 -9.58
N VAL A 17 -2.06 -0.16 -9.43
CA VAL A 17 -2.11 1.10 -10.20
C VAL A 17 -0.98 2.03 -9.79
N CYS A 18 -0.84 2.33 -8.49
CA CYS A 18 0.18 3.23 -7.99
C CYS A 18 1.61 2.70 -8.26
N GLY A 19 1.85 1.42 -8.00
CA GLY A 19 3.14 0.77 -8.22
C GLY A 19 3.55 0.80 -9.69
N THR A 20 2.62 0.48 -10.61
CA THR A 20 2.88 0.57 -12.06
C THR A 20 3.19 2.01 -12.47
N ALA A 21 2.38 2.97 -12.03
CA ALA A 21 2.54 4.37 -12.40
C ALA A 21 3.91 4.91 -11.92
N ILE A 22 4.31 4.58 -10.68
CA ILE A 22 5.60 4.96 -10.10
C ILE A 22 6.77 4.21 -10.77
N ALA A 23 6.60 2.94 -11.16
CA ALA A 23 7.64 2.20 -11.87
C ALA A 23 7.92 2.78 -13.26
N VAL A 24 6.90 3.26 -13.97
CA VAL A 24 6.99 3.76 -15.36
C VAL A 24 7.37 5.24 -15.43
N SER A 25 6.75 6.10 -14.62
CA SER A 25 6.86 7.56 -14.75
C SER A 25 6.90 8.29 -13.39
N PRO A 26 7.86 7.98 -12.50
CA PRO A 26 7.86 8.52 -11.14
C PRO A 26 8.01 10.04 -11.10
N ARG A 27 8.93 10.60 -11.90
CA ARG A 27 9.17 12.05 -11.94
C ARG A 27 7.92 12.82 -12.35
N TRP A 28 7.24 12.36 -13.40
CA TRP A 28 6.05 13.06 -13.90
C TRP A 28 4.95 13.07 -12.84
N ILE A 29 4.68 11.94 -12.19
CA ILE A 29 3.67 11.84 -11.14
C ILE A 29 4.06 12.70 -9.93
N LEU A 30 5.26 12.50 -9.38
CA LEU A 30 5.66 13.14 -8.13
C LEU A 30 5.83 14.65 -8.28
N VAL A 31 6.41 15.12 -9.39
CA VAL A 31 6.68 16.55 -9.59
C VAL A 31 5.46 17.28 -10.17
N THR A 32 4.75 16.69 -11.13
CA THR A 32 3.68 17.41 -11.86
C THR A 32 2.34 17.36 -11.15
N TRP A 33 2.03 16.26 -10.45
CA TRP A 33 0.72 16.10 -9.80
C TRP A 33 0.76 16.40 -8.31
N PHE A 34 1.91 16.16 -7.68
CA PHE A 34 2.06 16.24 -6.23
C PHE A 34 3.06 17.31 -5.79
N ASP A 35 3.56 18.13 -6.72
CA ASP A 35 4.53 19.21 -6.47
C ASP A 35 5.64 18.80 -5.50
N GLN A 36 6.17 17.58 -5.64
CA GLN A 36 7.31 17.14 -4.84
C GLN A 36 8.59 17.72 -5.42
N VAL A 37 9.51 18.12 -4.54
CA VAL A 37 10.86 18.51 -4.94
C VAL A 37 11.50 17.39 -5.77
N PRO A 38 12.08 17.69 -6.95
CA PRO A 38 12.64 16.67 -7.81
C PRO A 38 13.77 15.88 -7.13
N TYR A 39 13.71 14.55 -7.22
CA TYR A 39 14.79 13.70 -6.76
C TYR A 39 16.01 13.82 -7.71
N PRO A 40 17.24 13.71 -7.19
CA PRO A 40 18.45 13.68 -8.02
C PRO A 40 18.49 12.41 -8.89
N ASP A 41 17.96 11.29 -8.38
CA ASP A 41 17.79 10.04 -9.11
C ASP A 41 16.48 9.36 -8.70
N TYR A 42 15.72 8.88 -9.69
CA TYR A 42 14.45 8.18 -9.51
C TYR A 42 14.57 6.66 -9.57
N THR A 43 15.77 6.10 -9.72
CA THR A 43 15.96 4.65 -9.85
C THR A 43 15.38 3.90 -8.65
N TYR A 44 15.70 4.32 -7.42
CA TYR A 44 15.16 3.66 -6.23
C TYR A 44 13.64 3.84 -6.10
N VAL A 45 13.10 4.98 -6.53
CA VAL A 45 11.65 5.24 -6.56
C VAL A 45 10.95 4.25 -7.50
N ARG A 46 11.54 3.94 -8.66
CA ARG A 46 11.01 2.91 -9.57
C ARG A 46 11.05 1.52 -8.95
N VAL A 47 12.12 1.18 -8.24
CA VAL A 47 12.24 -0.09 -7.50
C VAL A 47 11.13 -0.22 -6.47
N CYS A 48 10.81 0.84 -5.72
CA CYS A 48 9.66 0.85 -4.81
C CYS A 48 8.33 0.66 -5.56
N GLY A 49 8.16 1.26 -6.74
CA GLY A 49 6.99 1.04 -7.59
C GLY A 49 6.84 -0.42 -8.03
N ILE A 50 7.95 -1.06 -8.44
CA ILE A 50 7.98 -2.49 -8.81
C ILE A 50 7.66 -3.37 -7.60
N ALA A 51 8.20 -3.05 -6.42
CA ALA A 51 7.88 -3.75 -5.19
C ALA A 51 6.38 -3.67 -4.88
N GLY A 52 5.77 -2.47 -4.95
CA GLY A 52 4.33 -2.30 -4.75
C GLY A 52 3.47 -3.05 -5.77
N LEU A 53 3.87 -3.07 -7.04
CA LEU A 53 3.22 -3.88 -8.07
C LEU A 53 3.32 -5.38 -7.77
N SER A 54 4.47 -5.83 -7.26
CA SER A 54 4.69 -7.21 -6.86
C SER A 54 3.83 -7.59 -5.65
N SER A 55 3.73 -6.72 -4.64
CA SER A 55 2.83 -6.88 -3.50
C SER A 55 1.37 -6.99 -3.95
N ALA A 56 0.95 -6.18 -4.92
CA ALA A 56 -0.40 -6.25 -5.49
C ALA A 56 -0.68 -7.59 -6.18
N ALA A 57 0.27 -8.11 -6.96
CA ALA A 57 0.15 -9.43 -7.58
C ALA A 57 0.04 -10.55 -6.53
N LEU A 58 0.85 -10.49 -5.46
CA LEU A 58 0.77 -11.43 -4.34
C LEU A 58 -0.58 -11.35 -3.63
N ALA A 59 -1.10 -10.15 -3.38
CA ALA A 59 -2.42 -9.96 -2.77
C ALA A 59 -3.53 -10.55 -3.65
N LEU A 60 -3.44 -10.38 -4.98
CA LEU A 60 -4.36 -11.02 -5.93
C LEU A 60 -4.29 -12.55 -5.83
N MET A 61 -3.09 -13.14 -5.80
CA MET A 61 -2.91 -14.59 -5.70
C MET A 61 -3.48 -15.14 -4.38
N ILE A 62 -3.17 -14.49 -3.25
CA ILE A 62 -3.70 -14.86 -1.93
C ILE A 62 -5.23 -14.72 -1.91
N SER A 63 -5.78 -13.69 -2.55
CA SER A 63 -7.24 -13.50 -2.64
C SER A 63 -7.94 -14.68 -3.33
N ARG A 64 -7.24 -15.44 -4.18
CA ARG A 64 -7.77 -16.64 -4.86
C ARG A 64 -7.61 -17.91 -4.05
N ARG A 65 -6.69 -17.94 -3.07
CA ARG A 65 -6.39 -19.10 -2.20
C ARG A 65 -6.65 -18.83 -0.71
N LEU A 66 -7.69 -18.04 -0.42
CA LEU A 66 -7.99 -17.63 0.95
C LEU A 66 -8.26 -18.79 1.89
N ASP A 67 -8.83 -19.89 1.39
CA ASP A 67 -9.13 -21.03 2.26
C ASP A 67 -7.85 -21.59 2.91
N ASP A 68 -6.70 -21.52 2.25
CA ASP A 68 -5.44 -22.08 2.75
C ASP A 68 -4.45 -21.02 3.23
N ALA A 69 -4.51 -19.81 2.66
CA ALA A 69 -3.47 -18.79 2.82
C ALA A 69 -3.98 -17.46 3.41
N TRP A 70 -5.20 -17.42 3.99
CA TRP A 70 -5.75 -16.15 4.50
C TRP A 70 -4.83 -15.46 5.52
N TRP A 71 -4.12 -16.21 6.36
CA TRP A 71 -3.23 -15.65 7.38
C TRP A 71 -2.00 -14.94 6.80
N TRP A 72 -1.59 -15.26 5.55
CA TRP A 72 -0.51 -14.54 4.85
C TRP A 72 -0.87 -13.08 4.59
N SER A 73 -2.16 -12.72 4.68
CA SER A 73 -2.61 -11.33 4.55
C SER A 73 -2.03 -10.39 5.61
N TRP A 74 -1.50 -10.92 6.73
CA TRP A 74 -0.75 -10.13 7.71
C TRP A 74 0.47 -9.43 7.12
N ALA A 75 1.10 -9.97 6.07
CA ALA A 75 2.19 -9.30 5.37
C ALA A 75 1.76 -7.91 4.84
N PHE A 76 0.56 -7.82 4.26
CA PHE A 76 0.03 -6.55 3.73
C PHE A 76 -0.43 -5.60 4.83
N VAL A 77 -0.83 -6.12 6.00
CA VAL A 77 -1.08 -5.30 7.19
C VAL A 77 0.21 -4.65 7.66
N LEU A 78 1.31 -5.40 7.74
CA LEU A 78 2.61 -4.87 8.13
C LEU A 78 3.13 -3.87 7.10
N GLU A 79 3.09 -4.20 5.81
CA GLU A 79 3.50 -3.31 4.72
C GLU A 79 2.73 -1.99 4.77
N SER A 80 1.39 -2.05 4.81
CA SER A 80 0.55 -0.86 4.84
C SER A 80 0.71 -0.09 6.15
N GLY A 81 0.79 -0.80 7.29
CA GLY A 81 0.90 -0.18 8.61
C GLY A 81 2.21 0.56 8.81
N LEU A 82 3.33 -0.06 8.43
CA LEU A 82 4.64 0.59 8.48
C LEU A 82 4.74 1.73 7.47
N THR A 83 4.14 1.58 6.28
CA THR A 83 4.05 2.68 5.31
C THR A 83 3.23 3.85 5.85
N ALA A 84 2.08 3.60 6.48
CA ALA A 84 1.26 4.63 7.13
C ALA A 84 2.05 5.36 8.24
N LEU A 85 2.77 4.61 9.07
CA LEU A 85 3.59 5.18 10.14
C LEU A 85 4.66 6.12 9.59
N VAL A 86 5.47 5.65 8.64
CA VAL A 86 6.56 6.46 8.06
C VAL A 86 6.01 7.69 7.35
N THR A 87 4.94 7.54 6.55
CA THR A 87 4.36 8.67 5.80
C THR A 87 3.66 9.69 6.70
N THR A 88 3.03 9.26 7.79
CA THR A 88 2.48 10.17 8.81
C THR A 88 3.61 10.96 9.48
N LEU A 89 4.67 10.28 9.94
CA LEU A 89 5.82 10.95 10.55
C LEU A 89 6.49 11.91 9.57
N HIS A 90 6.62 11.51 8.30
CA HIS A 90 7.17 12.38 7.28
C HIS A 90 6.33 13.65 7.08
N ALA A 91 5.01 13.48 6.93
CA ALA A 91 4.04 14.58 6.78
C ALA A 91 4.07 15.55 7.96
N MET A 92 4.35 15.07 9.17
CA MET A 92 4.36 15.88 10.39
C MET A 92 5.66 16.68 10.59
N VAL A 93 6.82 16.10 10.24
CA VAL A 93 8.10 16.61 10.78
C VAL A 93 9.16 16.88 9.71
N SER A 94 9.03 16.32 8.51
CA SER A 94 10.17 16.29 7.57
C SER A 94 9.82 16.55 6.10
N VAL A 95 8.65 17.13 5.82
CA VAL A 95 8.32 17.57 4.46
C VAL A 95 9.27 18.71 4.04
N PRO A 96 10.04 18.55 2.95
CA PRO A 96 10.93 19.60 2.47
C PRO A 96 10.16 20.87 2.06
N ALA A 97 10.80 22.04 2.23
CA ALA A 97 10.24 23.29 1.73
C ALA A 97 10.02 23.22 0.21
N GLY A 98 8.84 23.63 -0.25
CA GLY A 98 8.44 23.56 -1.66
C GLY A 98 7.78 22.23 -2.06
N SER A 99 7.77 21.21 -1.20
CA SER A 99 7.00 19.98 -1.43
C SER A 99 5.57 20.10 -0.93
N ALA A 100 4.60 19.54 -1.65
CA ALA A 100 3.23 19.48 -1.16
C ALA A 100 3.06 18.44 -0.03
N ALA A 101 2.74 18.90 1.19
CA ALA A 101 2.54 18.02 2.34
C ALA A 101 1.29 17.12 2.23
N TRP A 102 0.26 17.56 1.50
CA TRP A 102 -1.02 16.84 1.38
C TRP A 102 -0.88 15.48 0.69
N PHE A 103 0.09 15.32 -0.21
CA PHE A 103 0.40 14.04 -0.84
C PHE A 103 0.69 12.96 0.21
N TRP A 104 1.51 13.29 1.21
CA TRP A 104 1.89 12.37 2.28
C TRP A 104 0.71 12.04 3.21
N TRP A 105 -0.18 12.99 3.46
CA TRP A 105 -1.42 12.73 4.20
C TRP A 105 -2.36 11.78 3.46
N ILE A 106 -2.54 11.96 2.15
CA ILE A 106 -3.33 11.01 1.35
C ILE A 106 -2.70 9.62 1.38
N PHE A 107 -1.37 9.54 1.25
CA PHE A 107 -0.65 8.28 1.31
C PHE A 107 -0.84 7.58 2.66
N ALA A 108 -0.73 8.32 3.76
CA ALA A 108 -0.95 7.83 5.11
C ALA A 108 -2.40 7.33 5.31
N VAL A 109 -3.40 8.17 5.00
CA VAL A 109 -4.82 7.84 5.16
C VAL A 109 -5.20 6.61 4.33
N THR A 110 -4.74 6.54 3.08
CA THR A 110 -4.99 5.38 2.21
C THR A 110 -4.49 4.10 2.86
N ASN A 111 -3.27 4.11 3.39
CA ASN A 111 -2.68 2.95 4.05
C ASN A 111 -3.40 2.60 5.36
N ILE A 112 -3.83 3.58 6.16
CA ILE A 112 -4.63 3.35 7.37
C ILE A 112 -5.96 2.65 7.03
N VAL A 113 -6.64 3.09 5.97
CA VAL A 113 -7.88 2.47 5.50
C VAL A 113 -7.64 1.03 5.04
N LEU A 114 -6.57 0.78 4.30
CA LEU A 114 -6.18 -0.58 3.88
C LEU A 114 -5.89 -1.48 5.09
N VAL A 115 -5.12 -1.01 6.08
CA VAL A 115 -4.86 -1.73 7.33
C VAL A 115 -6.16 -2.07 8.04
N ALA A 116 -7.05 -1.09 8.23
CA ALA A 116 -8.32 -1.29 8.92
C ALA A 116 -9.18 -2.35 8.19
N GLY A 117 -9.23 -2.30 6.86
CA GLY A 117 -9.92 -3.28 6.03
C GLY A 117 -9.32 -4.69 6.13
N LEU A 118 -7.99 -4.81 6.06
CA LEU A 118 -7.28 -6.08 6.15
C LEU A 118 -7.41 -6.70 7.54
N VAL A 119 -7.16 -5.95 8.62
CA VAL A 119 -7.30 -6.44 10.00
C VAL A 119 -8.73 -6.89 10.28
N SER A 120 -9.73 -6.09 9.86
CA SER A 120 -11.14 -6.48 10.00
C SER A 120 -11.46 -7.76 9.22
N GLY A 121 -10.90 -7.92 8.02
CA GLY A 121 -11.07 -9.12 7.21
C GLY A 121 -10.40 -10.36 7.79
N ILE A 122 -9.19 -10.22 8.31
CA ILE A 122 -8.42 -11.29 8.97
C ILE A 122 -9.13 -11.73 10.25
N ALA A 123 -9.57 -10.79 11.09
CA ALA A 123 -10.29 -11.10 12.32
C ALA A 123 -11.56 -11.93 12.04
N ARG A 124 -12.33 -11.55 11.01
CA ARG A 124 -13.52 -12.32 10.58
C ARG A 124 -13.15 -13.68 10.00
N ALA A 125 -12.09 -13.75 9.19
CA ALA A 125 -11.61 -15.00 8.61
C ALA A 125 -11.17 -16.00 9.71
N GLY A 126 -10.51 -15.54 10.77
CA GLY A 126 -10.10 -16.37 11.89
C GLY A 126 -11.27 -16.96 12.70
N VAL A 127 -12.42 -16.29 12.74
CA VAL A 127 -13.66 -16.83 13.34
C VAL A 127 -14.30 -17.88 12.42
N GLU A 128 -14.29 -17.64 11.11
CA GLU A 128 -14.88 -18.57 10.13
C GLU A 128 -14.03 -19.84 9.93
N LYS A 129 -12.70 -19.71 9.92
CA LYS A 129 -11.75 -20.81 9.72
C LYS A 129 -10.52 -20.61 10.61
N PRO A 130 -10.55 -21.11 11.86
CA PRO A 130 -9.42 -21.03 12.77
C PRO A 130 -8.16 -21.66 12.17
N ILE A 131 -6.98 -21.14 12.54
CA ILE A 131 -5.72 -21.81 12.24
C ILE A 131 -5.66 -23.03 13.17
N VAL A 132 -5.86 -24.21 12.60
CA VAL A 132 -5.71 -25.51 13.29
C VAL A 132 -4.33 -26.07 12.96
#